data_AF-A0A350QCW3-F1
#
_entry.id   AF-A0A350QCW3-F1
#
_cell.length_a   1.000
_cell.length_b   1.000
_cell.length_c   1.000
_cell.angle_alpha   90.00
_cell.angle_beta   90.00
_cell.angle_gamma   90.00
#
_symmetry.space_group_name_H-M   'P 1'
#
loop_
_entity.id
_entity.type
_entity.pdbx_description
1 polymer ?
#
loop_
_entity_poly.entity_id
_entity_poly.type
_entity_poly.pdbx_seq_one_letter_code
_entity_poly.pdbx_strand_id
1 'polypeptide(L)'
;MKMIFTIIIVFLLTIIIWGFGWYWIDTNVLVESESQVNLEALRGSFGDKFGAVNALFSGMAFCGIIITLLIQRADLKETQSAMKHERFNNTFFQLLKLHMETTEKLKFKGQDGRDALNSFVEFFKRSDQDFSAFFAFNKLGREDLRDLKSGEKSTQDFHLLLSSSDAANIEECIKNGNKSFDNYLDDSIDLHERKVRKAYIHASKEGFFAFSHYLRSFYNIVLFVDESTVISEKNKKEYISFMASQISDIELVFVFYNCLLEYESSNGAQAGFDSSKMRYLLHKYDIIRNMNSKSVFHQSHMNIFKKGCQNVA
;
A
#
# COMPACT_ATOMS: atom_id res chain seq x y z
N MET A 1 41.72 1.26 -12.45
CA MET A 1 43.13 1.46 -12.83
C MET A 1 44.07 0.40 -12.24
N LYS A 2 44.09 0.15 -10.92
CA LYS A 2 44.93 -0.89 -10.28
C LYS A 2 44.74 -2.31 -10.84
N MET A 3 43.49 -2.74 -11.02
CA MET A 3 43.16 -4.09 -11.53
C MET A 3 43.62 -4.32 -12.99
N ILE A 4 43.49 -3.31 -13.86
CA ILE A 4 43.94 -3.39 -15.26
C ILE A 4 45.47 -3.50 -15.32
N PHE A 5 46.18 -2.74 -14.48
CA PHE A 5 47.63 -2.80 -14.37
C PHE A 5 48.12 -4.18 -13.89
N THR A 6 47.44 -4.78 -12.89
CA THR A 6 47.75 -6.15 -12.44
C THR A 6 47.55 -7.19 -13.53
N ILE A 7 46.47 -7.09 -14.32
CA ILE A 7 46.19 -8.03 -15.43
C ILE A 7 47.28 -7.92 -16.51
N ILE A 8 47.69 -6.69 -16.87
CA ILE A 8 48.76 -6.46 -17.85
C ILE A 8 50.10 -7.05 -17.38
N ILE A 9 50.43 -6.87 -16.09
CA ILE A 9 51.65 -7.45 -15.50
C ILE A 9 51.62 -8.98 -15.56
N VAL A 10 50.51 -9.60 -15.16
CA VAL A 10 50.36 -11.06 -15.19
C VAL A 10 50.46 -11.59 -16.62
N PHE A 11 49.88 -10.89 -17.59
CA PHE A 11 49.95 -11.25 -19.00
C PHE A 11 51.38 -11.16 -19.55
N LEU A 12 52.10 -10.07 -19.27
CA LEU A 12 53.49 -9.89 -19.66
C LEU A 12 54.40 -10.93 -19.00
N LEU A 13 54.22 -11.22 -17.71
CA LEU A 13 54.94 -12.28 -17.02
C LEU A 13 54.70 -13.65 -17.65
N THR A 14 53.46 -13.95 -18.04
CA THR A 14 53.12 -15.22 -18.70
C THR A 14 53.86 -15.37 -20.04
N ILE A 15 53.92 -14.29 -20.85
CA ILE A 15 54.67 -14.28 -22.13
C ILE A 15 56.17 -14.43 -21.89
N ILE A 16 56.73 -13.75 -20.89
CA ILE A 16 58.16 -13.82 -20.57
C ILE A 16 58.54 -15.24 -20.11
N ILE A 17 57.73 -15.86 -19.24
CA ILE A 17 57.95 -17.23 -18.76
C ILE A 17 57.88 -18.22 -19.94
N TRP A 18 56.91 -18.07 -20.83
CA TRP A 18 56.79 -18.91 -22.02
C TRP A 18 57.97 -18.75 -22.99
N GLY A 19 58.36 -17.51 -23.30
CA GLY A 19 59.48 -17.22 -24.20
C GLY A 19 60.83 -17.69 -23.63
N PHE A 20 61.06 -17.47 -22.33
CA PHE A 20 62.26 -17.96 -21.64
C PHE A 20 62.31 -19.48 -21.58
N GLY A 21 61.17 -20.15 -21.33
CA GLY A 21 61.08 -21.60 -21.35
C GLY A 21 61.49 -22.20 -22.70
N TRP A 22 61.02 -21.61 -23.81
CA TRP A 22 61.43 -22.04 -25.15
C TRP A 22 62.93 -21.82 -25.39
N TYR A 23 63.45 -20.63 -25.07
CA TYR A 23 64.86 -20.29 -25.22
C TYR A 23 65.78 -21.23 -24.41
N TRP A 24 65.40 -21.54 -23.17
CA TRP A 24 66.15 -22.41 -22.28
C TRP A 24 66.19 -23.87 -22.77
N ILE A 25 65.07 -24.37 -23.31
CA ILE A 25 64.99 -25.72 -23.91
C ILE A 25 65.88 -25.82 -25.14
N ASP A 26 65.85 -24.83 -26.04
CA ASP A 26 66.66 -24.88 -27.26
C ASP A 26 68.17 -24.82 -26.97
N THR A 27 68.56 -24.07 -25.94
CA THR A 27 69.97 -23.89 -25.55
C THR A 27 70.54 -25.08 -24.77
N ASN A 28 69.76 -25.70 -23.86
CA ASN A 28 70.27 -26.73 -22.93
C ASN A 28 69.95 -28.18 -23.32
N VAL A 29 69.03 -28.42 -24.26
CA VAL A 29 68.72 -29.78 -24.78
C VAL A 29 69.60 -30.14 -25.99
N LEU A 30 70.52 -29.26 -26.40
CA LEU A 30 71.55 -29.54 -27.40
C LEU A 30 72.91 -29.77 -26.72
N VAL A 31 73.12 -30.94 -26.10
CA VAL A 31 74.48 -31.41 -25.80
C VAL A 31 74.57 -32.94 -25.99
N GLU A 32 75.57 -33.31 -26.79
CA GLU A 32 76.12 -34.63 -27.10
C GLU A 32 75.44 -35.51 -28.18
N SER A 33 76.29 -35.87 -29.13
CA SER A 33 76.08 -36.48 -30.43
C SER A 33 75.65 -37.94 -30.37
N GLU A 34 74.55 -38.28 -31.06
CA GLU A 34 74.47 -39.31 -32.11
C GLU A 34 73.02 -39.51 -32.58
N SER A 35 72.82 -39.41 -33.91
CA SER A 35 71.56 -39.56 -34.66
C SER A 35 70.47 -38.50 -34.43
N GLN A 36 70.15 -37.72 -35.48
CA GLN A 36 69.03 -36.76 -35.51
C GLN A 36 67.68 -37.38 -35.09
N VAL A 37 67.53 -38.70 -35.26
CA VAL A 37 66.34 -39.49 -34.90
C VAL A 37 66.06 -39.51 -33.38
N ASN A 38 67.09 -39.45 -32.52
CA ASN A 38 66.91 -39.46 -31.06
C ASN A 38 66.57 -38.06 -30.50
N LEU A 39 67.01 -36.99 -31.16
CA LEU A 39 66.73 -35.62 -30.73
C LEU A 39 65.29 -35.20 -30.99
N GLU A 40 64.74 -35.58 -32.15
CA GLU A 40 63.32 -35.33 -32.47
C GLU A 40 62.40 -36.11 -31.54
N ALA A 41 62.77 -37.35 -31.18
CA ALA A 41 62.04 -38.17 -30.22
C ALA A 41 62.05 -37.57 -28.80
N LEU A 42 63.20 -37.05 -28.34
CA LEU A 42 63.31 -36.40 -27.02
C LEU A 42 62.51 -35.09 -26.98
N ARG A 43 62.61 -34.26 -28.03
CA ARG A 43 61.83 -33.01 -28.16
C ARG A 43 60.32 -33.27 -28.27
N GLY A 44 59.91 -34.32 -28.98
CA GLY A 44 58.52 -34.78 -29.05
C GLY A 44 57.97 -35.21 -27.68
N SER A 45 58.72 -36.03 -26.93
CA SER A 45 58.33 -36.48 -25.59
C SER A 45 58.24 -35.32 -24.57
N PHE A 46 59.09 -34.30 -24.71
CA PHE A 46 58.95 -33.06 -23.93
C PHE A 46 57.71 -32.27 -24.34
N GLY A 47 57.41 -32.15 -25.65
CA GLY A 47 56.20 -31.54 -26.17
C GLY A 47 54.91 -32.18 -25.64
N ASP A 48 54.87 -33.51 -25.51
CA ASP A 48 53.72 -34.25 -24.96
C ASP A 48 53.42 -33.87 -23.50
N LYS A 49 54.45 -33.58 -22.69
CA LYS A 49 54.27 -33.11 -21.31
C LYS A 49 53.67 -31.70 -21.26
N PHE A 50 54.09 -30.81 -22.16
CA PHE A 50 53.48 -29.48 -22.30
C PHE A 50 52.03 -29.57 -22.80
N GLY A 51 51.70 -30.55 -23.64
CA GLY A 51 50.32 -30.86 -24.05
C GLY A 51 49.43 -31.20 -22.87
N ALA A 52 49.86 -32.12 -21.99
CA ALA A 52 49.13 -32.48 -20.78
C ALA A 52 48.94 -31.29 -19.81
N VAL A 53 49.97 -30.46 -19.64
CA VAL A 53 49.91 -29.24 -18.82
C VAL A 53 48.94 -28.21 -19.39
N ASN A 54 48.96 -27.98 -20.71
CA ASN A 54 48.01 -27.07 -21.38
C ASN A 54 46.56 -27.56 -21.29
N ALA A 55 46.33 -28.87 -21.41
CA ALA A 55 45.00 -29.46 -21.22
C ALA A 55 44.49 -29.23 -19.78
N LEU A 56 45.37 -29.39 -18.78
CA LEU A 56 45.03 -29.13 -17.37
C LEU A 56 44.70 -27.65 -17.13
N PHE A 57 45.53 -26.73 -17.61
CA PHE A 57 45.25 -25.29 -17.50
C PHE A 57 43.98 -24.88 -18.23
N SER A 58 43.70 -25.45 -19.40
CA SER A 58 42.45 -25.21 -20.14
C SER A 58 41.23 -25.73 -19.37
N GLY A 59 41.32 -26.91 -18.77
CA GLY A 59 40.28 -27.47 -17.89
C GLY A 59 40.05 -26.60 -16.66
N MET A 60 41.11 -26.14 -15.98
CA MET A 60 41.01 -25.23 -14.83
C MET A 60 40.42 -23.87 -15.21
N ALA A 61 40.80 -23.31 -16.36
CA ALA A 61 40.20 -22.07 -16.88
C ALA A 61 38.70 -22.25 -17.15
N PHE A 62 38.31 -23.38 -17.74
CA PHE A 62 36.90 -23.72 -17.96
C PHE A 62 36.12 -23.90 -16.66
N CYS A 63 36.70 -24.56 -15.64
CA CYS A 63 36.13 -24.63 -14.30
C CYS A 63 35.96 -23.23 -13.69
N GLY A 64 36.94 -22.33 -13.86
CA GLY A 64 36.83 -20.94 -13.43
C GLY A 64 35.68 -20.18 -14.11
N ILE A 65 35.47 -20.40 -15.40
CA ILE A 65 34.32 -19.83 -16.13
C ILE A 65 33.01 -20.40 -15.60
N ILE A 66 32.91 -21.70 -15.33
CA ILE A 66 31.70 -22.30 -14.76
C ILE A 66 31.39 -21.70 -13.38
N ILE A 67 32.40 -21.58 -12.51
CA ILE A 67 32.24 -21.00 -11.16
C ILE A 67 31.76 -19.55 -11.26
N THR A 68 32.37 -18.75 -12.13
CA THR A 68 31.95 -17.34 -12.32
C THR A 68 30.54 -17.24 -12.89
N LEU A 69 30.14 -18.10 -13.82
CA LEU A 69 28.76 -18.17 -14.32
C LEU A 69 27.74 -18.52 -13.22
N LEU A 70 28.10 -19.42 -12.30
CA LEU A 70 27.23 -19.78 -11.16
C LEU A 70 27.06 -18.59 -10.21
N ILE A 71 28.14 -17.86 -9.92
CA ILE A 71 28.10 -16.64 -9.09
C ILE A 71 27.24 -15.57 -9.77
N GLN A 72 27.48 -15.28 -11.05
CA GLN A 72 26.69 -14.30 -11.81
C GLN A 72 25.19 -14.65 -11.83
N ARG A 73 24.83 -15.94 -11.92
CA ARG A 73 23.43 -16.38 -11.84
C ARG A 73 22.80 -16.10 -10.49
N ALA A 74 23.55 -16.27 -9.40
CA ALA A 74 23.08 -15.95 -8.05
C ALA A 74 22.87 -14.44 -7.90
N ASP A 75 23.85 -13.62 -8.32
CA ASP A 75 23.78 -12.15 -8.27
C ASP A 75 22.60 -11.60 -9.10
N LEU A 76 22.37 -12.16 -10.29
CA LEU A 76 21.24 -11.78 -11.15
C LEU A 76 19.90 -12.08 -10.48
N LYS A 77 19.77 -13.20 -9.77
CA LYS A 77 18.55 -13.56 -9.05
C LYS A 77 18.27 -12.58 -7.91
N GLU A 78 19.29 -12.23 -7.15
CA GLU A 78 19.17 -11.23 -6.07
C GLU A 78 18.79 -9.86 -6.63
N THR A 79 19.48 -9.42 -7.70
CA THR A 79 19.19 -8.17 -8.40
C THR A 79 17.75 -8.13 -8.93
N GLN A 80 17.24 -9.24 -9.50
CA GLN A 80 15.85 -9.34 -9.92
C GLN A 80 14.85 -9.18 -8.76
N SER A 81 15.16 -9.77 -7.60
CA SER A 81 14.32 -9.63 -6.41
C SER A 81 14.31 -8.18 -5.92
N ALA A 82 15.48 -7.57 -5.81
CA ALA A 82 15.63 -6.16 -5.43
C ALA A 82 14.87 -5.23 -6.39
N MET A 83 15.00 -5.44 -7.71
CA MET A 83 14.26 -4.68 -8.71
C MET A 83 12.73 -4.84 -8.59
N LYS A 84 12.23 -6.03 -8.23
CA LYS A 84 10.78 -6.21 -8.00
C LYS A 84 10.30 -5.41 -6.80
N HIS A 85 11.05 -5.41 -5.71
CA HIS A 85 10.75 -4.57 -4.54
C HIS A 85 10.78 -3.08 -4.89
N GLU A 86 11.78 -2.63 -5.64
CA GLU A 86 11.89 -1.24 -6.07
C GLU A 86 10.72 -0.82 -6.97
N ARG A 87 10.36 -1.64 -7.96
CA ARG A 87 9.19 -1.42 -8.83
C ARG A 87 7.90 -1.33 -8.01
N PHE A 88 7.69 -2.26 -7.09
CA PHE A 88 6.54 -2.24 -6.20
C PHE A 88 6.46 -0.93 -5.42
N ASN A 89 7.58 -0.51 -4.81
CA ASN A 89 7.67 0.71 -4.03
C ASN A 89 7.35 1.95 -4.87
N ASN A 90 7.94 2.04 -6.06
CA ASN A 90 7.70 3.15 -6.99
C ASN A 90 6.24 3.19 -7.46
N THR A 91 5.65 2.04 -7.82
CA THR A 91 4.24 1.95 -8.20
C THR A 91 3.32 2.34 -7.04
N PHE A 92 3.60 1.89 -5.81
CA PHE A 92 2.85 2.30 -4.62
C PHE A 92 2.83 3.82 -4.45
N PHE A 93 4.00 4.48 -4.47
CA PHE A 93 4.08 5.92 -4.31
C PHE A 93 3.45 6.69 -5.48
N GLN A 94 3.53 6.16 -6.70
CA GLN A 94 2.82 6.72 -7.86
C GLN A 94 1.30 6.64 -7.70
N LEU A 95 0.76 5.50 -7.26
CA LEU A 95 -0.67 5.35 -7.00
C LEU A 95 -1.13 6.28 -5.87
N LEU A 96 -0.34 6.42 -4.80
CA LEU A 96 -0.61 7.34 -3.70
C LEU A 96 -0.63 8.80 -4.17
N LYS A 97 0.34 9.20 -5.00
CA LYS A 97 0.35 10.55 -5.59
C LYS A 97 -0.88 10.79 -6.46
N LEU A 98 -1.26 9.83 -7.30
CA LEU A 98 -2.47 9.94 -8.13
C LEU A 98 -3.75 10.04 -7.28
N HIS A 99 -3.79 9.37 -6.12
CA HIS A 99 -4.89 9.48 -5.17
C HIS A 99 -4.98 10.89 -4.57
N MET A 100 -3.85 11.47 -4.15
CA MET A 100 -3.81 12.85 -3.67
C MET A 100 -4.26 13.84 -4.76
N GLU A 101 -3.80 13.67 -6.00
CA GLU A 101 -4.26 14.49 -7.13
C GLU A 101 -5.76 14.32 -7.41
N THR A 102 -6.30 13.11 -7.27
CA THR A 102 -7.74 12.85 -7.40
C THR A 102 -8.51 13.57 -6.31
N THR A 103 -7.96 13.60 -5.09
CA THR A 103 -8.53 14.31 -3.94
C THR A 103 -8.57 15.81 -4.19
N GLU A 104 -7.48 16.41 -4.65
CA GLU A 104 -7.40 17.84 -4.98
C GLU A 104 -8.37 18.25 -6.10
N LYS A 105 -8.61 17.35 -7.07
CA LYS A 105 -9.55 17.57 -8.19
C LYS A 105 -11.01 17.35 -7.81
N LEU A 106 -11.33 16.91 -6.60
CA LEU A 106 -12.72 16.76 -6.16
C LEU A 106 -13.42 18.11 -6.17
N LYS A 107 -14.65 18.13 -6.69
CA LYS A 107 -15.49 19.32 -6.74
C LYS A 107 -16.88 19.00 -6.24
N PHE A 108 -17.39 19.82 -5.33
CA PHE A 108 -18.75 19.68 -4.83
C PHE A 108 -19.28 21.02 -4.33
N LYS A 109 -20.44 21.45 -4.85
CA LYS A 109 -21.12 22.69 -4.46
C LYS A 109 -20.21 23.94 -4.43
N GLY A 110 -19.34 24.08 -5.42
CA GLY A 110 -18.43 25.22 -5.56
C GLY A 110 -17.20 25.18 -4.65
N GLN A 111 -17.03 24.10 -3.88
CA GLN A 111 -15.80 23.82 -3.12
C GLN A 111 -14.95 22.81 -3.88
N ASP A 112 -13.64 22.90 -3.67
CA ASP A 112 -12.63 22.04 -4.30
C ASP A 112 -11.87 21.22 -3.24
N GLY A 113 -11.24 20.13 -3.66
CA GLY A 113 -10.33 19.35 -2.83
C GLY A 113 -11.00 18.68 -1.62
N ARG A 114 -10.35 18.80 -0.46
CA ARG A 114 -10.88 18.30 0.83
C ARG A 114 -12.09 19.08 1.31
N ASP A 115 -12.24 20.34 0.91
CA ASP A 115 -13.42 21.14 1.28
C ASP A 115 -14.68 20.71 0.52
N ALA A 116 -14.51 20.14 -0.68
CA ALA A 116 -15.57 19.44 -1.38
C ALA A 116 -16.07 18.21 -0.59
N LEU A 117 -15.16 17.43 0.01
CA LEU A 117 -15.50 16.30 0.88
C LEU A 117 -16.19 16.76 2.16
N ASN A 118 -15.67 17.80 2.82
CA ASN A 118 -16.33 18.41 3.98
C ASN A 118 -17.77 18.82 3.62
N SER A 119 -17.95 19.49 2.50
CA SER A 119 -19.27 19.93 2.01
C SER A 119 -20.20 18.76 1.69
N PHE A 120 -19.67 17.66 1.14
CA PHE A 120 -20.44 16.44 0.92
C PHE A 120 -20.86 15.79 2.23
N VAL A 121 -19.96 15.67 3.20
CA VAL A 121 -20.28 15.10 4.51
C VAL A 121 -21.29 15.98 5.25
N GLU A 122 -21.18 17.30 5.19
CA GLU A 122 -22.19 18.24 5.72
C GLU A 122 -23.54 18.08 5.01
N PHE A 123 -23.54 17.89 3.68
CA PHE A 123 -24.77 17.61 2.93
C PHE A 123 -25.38 16.27 3.33
N PHE A 124 -24.56 15.24 3.54
CA PHE A 124 -24.97 13.93 4.04
C PHE A 124 -25.56 14.02 5.46
N LYS A 125 -24.98 14.83 6.35
CA LYS A 125 -25.57 15.12 7.68
C LYS A 125 -26.96 15.73 7.58
N ARG A 126 -27.17 16.66 6.65
CA ARG A 126 -28.47 17.31 6.44
C ARG A 126 -29.49 16.45 5.68
N SER A 127 -29.05 15.33 5.11
CA SER A 127 -29.92 14.42 4.36
C SER A 127 -30.84 13.59 5.25
N ASP A 128 -30.54 13.50 6.55
CA ASP A 128 -31.42 12.94 7.57
C ASP A 128 -31.72 13.99 8.64
N GLN A 129 -32.98 14.05 9.08
CA GLN A 129 -33.42 15.00 10.10
C GLN A 129 -32.71 14.77 11.45
N ASP A 130 -32.29 13.55 11.76
CA ASP A 130 -31.73 13.21 13.07
C ASP A 130 -30.20 13.40 13.12
N PHE A 131 -29.50 13.24 12.00
CA PHE A 131 -28.03 13.25 11.96
C PHE A 131 -27.41 14.58 12.37
N SER A 132 -28.06 15.70 12.06
CA SER A 132 -27.59 17.03 12.48
C SER A 132 -27.58 17.18 13.99
N ALA A 133 -28.54 16.56 14.68
CA ALA A 133 -28.62 16.54 16.13
C ALA A 133 -27.72 15.47 16.76
N PHE A 134 -27.53 14.32 16.09
CA PHE A 134 -26.68 13.25 16.60
C PHE A 134 -25.24 13.69 16.86
N PHE A 135 -24.71 14.60 16.03
CA PHE A 135 -23.39 15.20 16.29
C PHE A 135 -23.33 16.02 17.57
N ALA A 136 -24.38 16.79 17.84
CA ALA A 136 -24.51 17.54 19.08
C ALA A 136 -24.67 16.57 20.27
N PHE A 137 -25.45 15.50 20.09
CA PHE A 137 -25.67 14.48 21.10
C PHE A 137 -24.40 13.68 21.44
N ASN A 138 -23.53 13.41 20.46
CA ASN A 138 -22.23 12.75 20.71
C ASN A 138 -21.30 13.55 21.63
N LYS A 139 -21.56 14.85 21.84
CA LYS A 139 -20.81 15.70 22.76
C LYS A 139 -21.35 15.65 24.19
N LEU A 140 -22.52 15.05 24.40
CA LEU A 140 -23.26 15.01 25.66
C LEU A 140 -23.34 13.58 26.20
N GLY A 141 -23.52 13.45 27.52
CA GLY A 141 -23.79 12.17 28.15
C GLY A 141 -25.22 11.67 27.87
N ARG A 142 -25.44 10.35 27.94
CA ARG A 142 -26.80 9.76 27.80
C ARG A 142 -27.78 10.30 28.86
N GLU A 143 -27.29 10.62 30.06
CA GLU A 143 -28.10 11.23 31.11
C GLU A 143 -28.47 12.68 30.76
N ASP A 144 -27.50 13.49 30.33
CA ASP A 144 -27.76 14.86 29.88
C ASP A 144 -28.77 14.94 28.72
N LEU A 145 -28.74 13.95 27.82
CA LEU A 145 -29.73 13.85 26.74
C LEU A 145 -31.13 13.51 27.24
N ARG A 146 -31.25 12.71 28.31
CA ARG A 146 -32.53 12.42 28.96
C ARG A 146 -33.07 13.64 29.69
N ASP A 147 -32.19 14.39 30.36
CA ASP A 147 -32.54 15.63 31.06
C ASP A 147 -32.97 16.74 30.09
N LEU A 148 -32.28 16.87 28.95
CA LEU A 148 -32.67 17.77 27.86
C LEU A 148 -34.02 17.37 27.24
N LYS A 149 -34.28 16.05 27.12
CA LYS A 149 -35.54 15.53 26.61
C LYS A 149 -36.70 15.76 27.58
N SER A 150 -36.48 15.62 28.89
CA SER A 150 -37.49 15.88 29.93
C SER A 150 -37.73 17.38 30.17
N GLY A 151 -36.82 18.24 29.71
CA GLY A 151 -36.86 19.68 29.92
C GLY A 151 -36.29 20.14 31.26
N GLU A 152 -35.57 19.25 31.97
CA GLU A 152 -34.90 19.56 33.23
C GLU A 152 -33.65 20.43 33.03
N LYS A 153 -32.98 20.30 31.87
CA LYS A 153 -31.82 21.09 31.48
C LYS A 153 -32.06 21.81 30.15
N SER A 154 -31.35 22.91 29.94
CA SER A 154 -31.36 23.72 28.72
C SER A 154 -30.06 23.54 27.92
N THR A 155 -30.10 23.83 26.62
CA THR A 155 -28.90 23.89 25.76
C THR A 155 -27.85 24.86 26.28
N GLN A 156 -28.26 25.90 27.02
CA GLN A 156 -27.38 26.88 27.66
C GLN A 156 -26.50 26.29 28.76
N ASP A 157 -26.96 25.23 29.43
CA ASP A 157 -26.20 24.55 30.49
C ASP A 157 -24.95 23.85 29.93
N PHE A 158 -24.91 23.64 28.60
CA PHE A 158 -23.85 22.94 27.88
C PHE A 158 -23.03 23.86 26.96
N HIS A 159 -23.04 25.17 27.18
CA HIS A 159 -22.34 26.16 26.31
C HIS A 159 -20.81 25.95 26.17
N LEU A 160 -20.18 25.19 27.09
CA LEU A 160 -18.76 24.82 26.99
C LEU A 160 -18.52 23.60 26.07
N LEU A 161 -19.56 22.81 25.80
CA LEU A 161 -19.48 21.58 25.00
C LEU A 161 -20.12 21.76 23.61
N LEU A 162 -21.16 22.58 23.51
CA LEU A 162 -21.94 22.80 22.29
C LEU A 162 -21.52 24.11 21.62
N SER A 163 -21.35 24.07 20.30
CA SER A 163 -21.29 25.30 19.50
C SER A 163 -22.69 25.91 19.35
N SER A 164 -22.76 27.15 18.88
CA SER A 164 -24.03 27.80 18.55
C SER A 164 -24.85 27.02 17.52
N SER A 165 -24.19 26.36 16.56
CA SER A 165 -24.89 25.50 15.59
C SER A 165 -25.42 24.23 16.22
N ASP A 166 -24.69 23.63 17.16
CA ASP A 166 -25.13 22.41 17.85
C ASP A 166 -26.36 22.69 18.71
N ALA A 167 -26.34 23.78 19.48
CA ALA A 167 -27.47 24.21 20.31
C ALA A 167 -28.72 24.46 19.45
N ALA A 168 -28.57 25.16 18.32
CA ALA A 168 -29.67 25.40 17.39
C ALA A 168 -30.27 24.08 16.84
N ASN A 169 -29.42 23.11 16.47
CA ASN A 169 -29.89 21.80 15.99
C ASN A 169 -30.66 21.03 17.07
N ILE A 170 -30.22 21.09 18.33
CA ILE A 170 -30.93 20.46 19.45
C ILE A 170 -32.28 21.14 19.69
N GLU A 171 -32.32 22.48 19.71
CA GLU A 171 -33.56 23.23 19.90
C GLU A 171 -34.58 22.98 18.79
N GLU A 172 -34.12 22.86 17.55
CA GLU A 172 -34.98 22.47 16.42
C GLU A 172 -35.55 21.06 16.61
N CYS A 173 -34.76 20.11 17.13
CA CYS A 173 -35.25 18.77 17.45
C CYS A 173 -36.28 18.76 18.57
N ILE A 174 -36.11 19.63 19.58
CA ILE A 174 -37.08 19.80 20.67
C ILE A 174 -38.41 20.33 20.09
N LYS A 175 -38.35 21.33 19.22
CA LYS A 175 -39.54 21.89 18.53
C LYS A 175 -40.25 20.85 17.65
N ASN A 176 -39.49 19.96 17.01
CA ASN A 176 -40.02 18.92 16.13
C ASN A 176 -40.51 17.66 16.87
N GLY A 177 -40.61 17.71 18.20
CA GLY A 177 -41.27 16.68 19.01
C GLY A 177 -40.35 15.56 19.51
N ASN A 178 -39.07 15.86 19.78
CA ASN A 178 -38.11 14.98 20.46
C ASN A 178 -37.80 13.61 19.83
N LYS A 179 -38.34 13.30 18.65
CA LYS A 179 -38.12 12.01 17.95
C LYS A 179 -36.63 11.68 17.74
N SER A 180 -35.80 12.70 17.54
CA SER A 180 -34.35 12.53 17.37
C SER A 180 -33.67 12.03 18.64
N PHE A 181 -34.15 12.40 19.84
CA PHE A 181 -33.65 11.84 21.10
C PHE A 181 -33.98 10.36 21.22
N ASP A 182 -35.22 9.98 20.90
CA ASP A 182 -35.64 8.57 20.93
C ASP A 182 -34.80 7.73 19.97
N ASN A 183 -34.62 8.24 18.76
CA ASN A 183 -33.83 7.60 17.72
C ASN A 183 -32.33 7.49 18.04
N TYR A 184 -31.77 8.45 18.80
CA TYR A 184 -30.38 8.40 19.25
C TYR A 184 -30.20 7.41 20.40
N LEU A 185 -31.15 7.38 21.34
CA LEU A 185 -31.11 6.49 22.49
C LEU A 185 -31.46 5.03 22.14
N ASP A 186 -32.05 4.79 20.96
CA ASP A 186 -32.27 3.47 20.42
C ASP A 186 -30.96 2.87 19.87
N ASP A 187 -30.46 1.82 20.51
CA ASP A 187 -29.24 1.11 20.11
C ASP A 187 -29.47 0.08 18.98
N SER A 188 -30.67 0.01 18.41
CA SER A 188 -31.03 -0.91 17.32
C SER A 188 -30.17 -0.69 16.06
N ILE A 189 -29.36 -1.70 15.73
CA ILE A 189 -28.47 -1.70 14.56
C ILE A 189 -29.28 -1.50 13.27
N ASP A 190 -30.43 -2.19 13.13
CA ASP A 190 -31.23 -2.16 11.90
C ASP A 190 -31.88 -0.79 11.66
N LEU A 191 -32.23 -0.06 12.72
CA LEU A 191 -32.74 1.31 12.60
C LEU A 191 -31.66 2.24 12.03
N HIS A 192 -30.48 2.24 12.66
CA HIS A 192 -29.35 3.08 12.27
C HIS A 192 -28.86 2.73 10.86
N GLU A 193 -28.80 1.44 10.52
CA GLU A 193 -28.41 1.00 9.17
C GLU A 193 -29.37 1.52 8.10
N ARG A 194 -30.69 1.43 8.33
CA ARG A 194 -31.69 1.98 7.40
C ARG A 194 -31.56 3.49 7.22
N LYS A 195 -31.30 4.23 8.30
CA LYS A 195 -31.13 5.70 8.24
C LYS A 195 -29.89 6.10 7.47
N VAL A 196 -28.73 5.51 7.81
CA VAL A 196 -27.46 5.76 7.11
C VAL A 196 -27.60 5.45 5.63
N ARG A 197 -28.20 4.30 5.30
CA ARG A 197 -28.47 3.89 3.91
C ARG A 197 -29.33 4.89 3.17
N LYS A 198 -30.48 5.29 3.74
CA LYS A 198 -31.39 6.24 3.11
C LYS A 198 -30.73 7.61 2.88
N ALA A 199 -30.06 8.13 3.90
CA ALA A 199 -29.41 9.43 3.87
C ALA A 199 -28.24 9.46 2.88
N TYR A 200 -27.43 8.40 2.84
CA TYR A 200 -26.29 8.33 1.93
C TYR A 200 -26.75 8.17 0.49
N ILE A 201 -27.75 7.33 0.21
CA ILE A 201 -28.33 7.21 -1.13
C ILE A 201 -28.85 8.56 -1.61
N HIS A 202 -29.52 9.32 -0.74
CA HIS A 202 -29.96 10.68 -1.05
C HIS A 202 -28.78 11.59 -1.37
N ALA A 203 -27.78 11.64 -0.49
CA ALA A 203 -26.58 12.47 -0.66
C ALA A 203 -25.81 12.12 -1.95
N SER A 204 -25.71 10.83 -2.27
CA SER A 204 -24.95 10.33 -3.42
C SER A 204 -25.53 10.77 -4.75
N LYS A 205 -26.86 10.99 -4.86
CA LYS A 205 -27.51 11.39 -6.12
C LYS A 205 -26.97 12.73 -6.66
N GLU A 206 -26.52 13.61 -5.77
CA GLU A 206 -26.06 14.97 -6.09
C GLU A 206 -24.54 15.05 -6.39
N GLY A 207 -23.78 13.98 -6.16
CA GLY A 207 -22.31 14.02 -6.24
C GLY A 207 -21.60 12.73 -6.68
N PHE A 208 -22.34 11.68 -7.05
CA PHE A 208 -21.84 10.31 -7.18
C PHE A 208 -20.55 10.16 -8.01
N PHE A 209 -20.46 10.84 -9.15
CA PHE A 209 -19.39 10.58 -10.12
C PHE A 209 -18.01 11.01 -9.60
N ALA A 210 -17.89 12.22 -9.06
CA ALA A 210 -16.61 12.76 -8.57
C ALA A 210 -16.04 11.92 -7.42
N PHE A 211 -16.89 11.52 -6.47
CA PHE A 211 -16.47 10.77 -5.29
C PHE A 211 -16.22 9.27 -5.58
N SER A 212 -16.83 8.71 -6.62
CA SER A 212 -16.57 7.32 -7.03
C SER A 212 -15.14 7.10 -7.52
N HIS A 213 -14.54 8.09 -8.19
CA HIS A 213 -13.14 8.01 -8.62
C HIS A 213 -12.18 8.01 -7.43
N TYR A 214 -12.45 8.85 -6.42
CA TYR A 214 -11.70 8.89 -5.18
C TYR A 214 -11.70 7.52 -4.47
N LEU A 215 -12.90 6.95 -4.26
CA LEU A 215 -13.05 5.66 -3.57
C LEU A 215 -12.37 4.51 -4.31
N ARG A 216 -12.47 4.48 -5.65
CA ARG A 216 -11.78 3.48 -6.48
C ARG A 216 -10.27 3.62 -6.39
N SER A 217 -9.76 4.85 -6.39
CA SER A 217 -8.32 5.10 -6.24
C SER A 217 -7.81 4.62 -4.88
N PHE A 218 -8.53 4.94 -3.79
CA PHE A 218 -8.23 4.42 -2.45
C PHE A 218 -8.24 2.89 -2.44
N TYR A 219 -9.30 2.28 -2.96
CA TYR A 219 -9.46 0.82 -3.02
C TYR A 219 -8.29 0.16 -3.73
N ASN A 220 -7.92 0.68 -4.89
CA ASN A 220 -6.87 0.10 -5.72
C ASN A 220 -5.50 0.15 -5.06
N ILE A 221 -5.18 1.18 -4.25
CA ILE A 221 -3.93 1.22 -3.49
C ILE A 221 -3.93 0.11 -2.43
N VAL A 222 -4.99 0.02 -1.64
CA VAL A 222 -5.09 -1.00 -0.58
C VAL A 222 -5.04 -2.41 -1.19
N LEU A 223 -5.77 -2.61 -2.29
CA LEU A 223 -5.80 -3.87 -3.03
C LEU A 223 -4.42 -4.22 -3.61
N PHE A 224 -3.73 -3.25 -4.22
CA PHE A 224 -2.39 -3.43 -4.77
C PHE A 224 -1.38 -3.90 -3.70
N VAL A 225 -1.47 -3.34 -2.49
CA VAL A 225 -0.64 -3.78 -1.37
C VAL A 225 -1.05 -5.16 -0.87
N ASP A 226 -2.36 -5.40 -0.74
CA ASP A 226 -2.92 -6.68 -0.23
C ASP A 226 -2.57 -7.88 -1.11
N GLU A 227 -2.71 -7.73 -2.42
CA GLU A 227 -2.51 -8.79 -3.42
C GLU A 227 -1.03 -9.00 -3.78
N SER A 228 -0.14 -8.13 -3.32
CA SER A 228 1.29 -8.24 -3.63
C SER A 228 1.92 -9.49 -3.03
N THR A 229 2.60 -10.27 -3.87
CA THR A 229 3.43 -11.42 -3.48
C THR A 229 4.90 -11.05 -3.26
N VAL A 230 5.27 -9.80 -3.56
CA VAL A 230 6.65 -9.31 -3.47
C VAL A 230 7.00 -8.93 -2.03
N ILE A 231 6.03 -8.43 -1.26
CA ILE A 231 6.25 -7.94 0.11
C ILE A 231 5.69 -8.90 1.17
N SER A 232 6.32 -8.91 2.35
CA SER A 232 5.84 -9.68 3.50
C SER A 232 4.55 -9.10 4.08
N GLU A 233 3.78 -9.92 4.81
CA GLU A 233 2.55 -9.45 5.50
C GLU A 233 2.81 -8.33 6.50
N LYS A 234 3.99 -8.33 7.16
CA LYS A 234 4.41 -7.23 8.04
C LYS A 234 4.55 -5.93 7.25
N ASN A 235 5.25 -5.98 6.13
CA ASN A 235 5.47 -4.80 5.29
C ASN A 235 4.16 -4.29 4.67
N LYS A 236 3.21 -5.17 4.32
CA LYS A 236 1.87 -4.75 3.85
C LYS A 236 1.17 -3.83 4.83
N LYS A 237 1.18 -4.20 6.13
CA LYS A 237 0.62 -3.37 7.20
C LYS A 237 1.33 -2.02 7.31
N GLU A 238 2.66 -2.00 7.17
CA GLU A 238 3.45 -0.76 7.21
C GLU A 238 3.10 0.18 6.04
N TYR A 239 3.02 -0.35 4.81
CA TYR A 239 2.62 0.43 3.62
C TYR A 239 1.21 0.99 3.72
N ILE A 240 0.24 0.19 4.19
CA ILE A 240 -1.14 0.64 4.35
C ILE A 240 -1.26 1.64 5.50
N SER A 241 -0.54 1.44 6.61
CA SER A 241 -0.50 2.42 7.69
C SER A 241 0.13 3.74 7.24
N PHE A 242 1.15 3.70 6.38
CA PHE A 242 1.74 4.89 5.77
C PHE A 242 0.75 5.60 4.84
N MET A 243 0.05 4.85 3.97
CA MET A 243 -1.01 5.41 3.13
C MET A 243 -2.07 6.10 4.00
N ALA A 244 -2.60 5.38 5.00
CA ALA A 244 -3.65 5.85 5.89
C ALA A 244 -3.25 7.07 6.73
N SER A 245 -1.95 7.32 6.94
CA SER A 245 -1.49 8.52 7.65
C SER A 245 -1.48 9.78 6.75
N GLN A 246 -1.52 9.62 5.43
CA GLN A 246 -1.61 10.75 4.48
C GLN A 246 -3.06 11.19 4.21
N ILE A 247 -4.02 10.39 4.67
CA ILE A 247 -5.45 10.57 4.41
C ILE A 247 -6.06 11.31 5.59
N SER A 248 -6.82 12.37 5.30
CA SER A 248 -7.42 13.18 6.36
C SER A 248 -8.58 12.48 7.07
N ASP A 249 -8.95 12.97 8.26
CA ASP A 249 -10.06 12.40 9.03
C ASP A 249 -11.37 12.42 8.23
N ILE A 250 -11.68 13.52 7.54
CA ILE A 250 -12.90 13.64 6.73
C ILE A 250 -12.94 12.62 5.59
N GLU A 251 -11.78 12.36 4.98
CA GLU A 251 -11.62 11.35 3.94
C GLU A 251 -11.87 9.94 4.48
N LEU A 252 -11.32 9.61 5.65
CA LEU A 252 -11.57 8.33 6.32
C LEU A 252 -13.04 8.17 6.72
N VAL A 253 -13.69 9.22 7.22
CA VAL A 253 -15.13 9.25 7.51
C VAL A 253 -15.93 8.95 6.24
N PHE A 254 -15.58 9.60 5.13
CA PHE A 254 -16.23 9.38 3.86
C PHE A 254 -16.09 7.93 3.37
N VAL A 255 -14.87 7.37 3.40
CA VAL A 255 -14.60 5.96 3.06
C VAL A 255 -15.38 5.02 3.98
N PHE A 256 -15.38 5.28 5.29
CA PHE A 256 -16.09 4.49 6.28
C PHE A 256 -17.59 4.40 5.98
N TYR A 257 -18.25 5.54 5.76
CA TYR A 257 -19.69 5.56 5.45
C TYR A 257 -20.03 4.95 4.11
N ASN A 258 -19.16 5.07 3.13
CA ASN A 258 -19.35 4.38 1.87
C ASN A 258 -19.31 2.86 2.06
N CYS A 259 -18.38 2.35 2.86
CA CYS A 259 -18.21 0.92 3.10
C CYS A 259 -19.29 0.32 4.01
N LEU A 260 -19.99 1.13 4.82
CA LEU A 260 -21.11 0.68 5.63
C LEU A 260 -22.30 0.18 4.80
N LEU A 261 -22.36 0.56 3.52
CA LEU A 261 -23.46 0.21 2.65
C LEU A 261 -23.06 -0.95 1.76
N GLU A 262 -23.65 -2.12 2.00
CA GLU A 262 -23.71 -3.15 0.96
C GLU A 262 -24.61 -2.63 -0.15
N TYR A 263 -23.98 -2.21 -1.25
CA TYR A 263 -24.71 -1.85 -2.46
C TYR A 263 -25.11 -3.14 -3.17
N GLU A 264 -26.32 -3.61 -2.95
CA GLU A 264 -26.95 -4.55 -3.88
C GLU A 264 -27.21 -3.78 -5.18
N SER A 265 -26.37 -4.05 -6.18
CA SER A 265 -26.48 -3.51 -7.53
C SER A 265 -27.80 -3.93 -8.16
N SER A 266 -28.85 -3.18 -7.87
CA SER A 266 -30.16 -3.36 -8.48
C SER A 266 -30.30 -2.58 -9.79
N ASN A 267 -29.42 -1.59 -10.09
CA ASN A 267 -29.54 -0.74 -11.28
C ASN A 267 -28.20 -0.34 -11.95
N GLY A 268 -27.21 -1.23 -12.00
CA GLY A 268 -26.09 -1.13 -12.97
C GLY A 268 -25.09 0.03 -12.82
N ALA A 269 -25.32 0.98 -11.91
CA ALA A 269 -24.32 1.98 -11.54
C ALA A 269 -23.33 1.37 -10.54
N GLN A 270 -22.43 0.52 -11.04
CA GLN A 270 -21.31 0.01 -10.26
C GLN A 270 -20.49 1.19 -9.74
N ALA A 271 -20.55 1.46 -8.43
CA ALA A 271 -19.35 1.94 -7.73
C ALA A 271 -18.28 0.90 -8.10
N GLY A 272 -17.28 1.28 -8.89
CA GLY A 272 -16.41 0.31 -9.57
C GLY A 272 -15.40 -0.37 -8.66
N PHE A 273 -15.85 -0.85 -7.49
CA PHE A 273 -15.15 -1.69 -6.52
C PHE A 273 -16.19 -2.37 -5.60
N ASP A 274 -15.80 -3.50 -5.01
CA ASP A 274 -16.62 -4.27 -4.09
C ASP A 274 -16.58 -3.63 -2.68
N SER A 275 -17.71 -3.07 -2.23
CA SER A 275 -17.83 -2.43 -0.92
C SER A 275 -17.59 -3.41 0.23
N SER A 276 -17.94 -4.68 0.06
CA SER A 276 -17.76 -5.73 1.06
C SER A 276 -16.29 -6.10 1.19
N LYS A 277 -15.59 -6.26 0.05
CA LYS A 277 -14.13 -6.47 0.04
C LYS A 277 -13.38 -5.25 0.60
N MET A 278 -13.78 -4.03 0.25
CA MET A 278 -13.21 -2.81 0.85
C MET A 278 -13.40 -2.79 2.37
N ARG A 279 -14.61 -3.07 2.85
CA ARG A 279 -14.92 -3.15 4.29
C ARG A 279 -14.00 -4.15 5.00
N TYR A 280 -13.83 -5.34 4.41
CA TYR A 280 -12.90 -6.34 4.92
C TYR A 280 -11.45 -5.82 4.97
N LEU A 281 -10.97 -5.17 3.92
CA LEU A 281 -9.60 -4.61 3.88
C LEU A 281 -9.40 -3.50 4.93
N LEU A 282 -10.37 -2.60 5.12
CA LEU A 282 -10.34 -1.58 6.16
C LEU A 282 -10.20 -2.20 7.56
N HIS A 283 -10.89 -3.31 7.82
CA HIS A 283 -10.80 -4.06 9.06
C HIS A 283 -9.47 -4.84 9.18
N LYS A 284 -9.06 -5.57 8.13
CA LYS A 284 -7.83 -6.39 8.10
C LYS A 284 -6.59 -5.57 8.46
N TYR A 285 -6.54 -4.34 7.96
CA TYR A 285 -5.40 -3.44 8.16
C TYR A 285 -5.61 -2.38 9.24
N ASP A 286 -6.75 -2.42 9.94
CA ASP A 286 -7.07 -1.49 11.02
C ASP A 286 -6.96 -0.01 10.60
N ILE A 287 -7.36 0.31 9.36
CA ILE A 287 -7.24 1.66 8.78
C ILE A 287 -8.10 2.67 9.57
N ILE A 288 -9.26 2.22 10.04
CA ILE A 288 -10.28 3.06 10.70
C ILE A 288 -9.79 3.59 12.05
N ARG A 289 -8.76 2.99 12.67
CA ARG A 289 -8.17 3.51 13.92
C ARG A 289 -7.63 4.94 13.80
N ASN A 290 -7.29 5.38 12.58
CA ASN A 290 -6.78 6.71 12.31
C ASN A 290 -7.90 7.76 12.23
N MET A 291 -9.16 7.34 12.23
CA MET A 291 -10.32 8.23 12.26
C MET A 291 -10.62 8.69 13.70
N ASN A 292 -10.97 9.96 13.84
CA ASN A 292 -11.45 10.50 15.09
C ASN A 292 -12.81 9.89 15.45
N SER A 293 -12.88 9.26 16.62
CA SER A 293 -14.11 8.68 17.16
C SER A 293 -15.30 9.65 17.20
N LYS A 294 -15.04 10.96 17.34
CA LYS A 294 -16.08 12.00 17.37
C LYS A 294 -16.64 12.37 16.00
N SER A 295 -15.98 11.97 14.92
CA SER A 295 -16.40 12.26 13.54
C SER A 295 -17.44 11.26 13.03
N VAL A 296 -17.63 10.15 13.75
CA VAL A 296 -18.74 9.21 13.52
C VAL A 296 -20.04 9.85 14.00
N PHE A 297 -21.12 9.63 13.26
CA PHE A 297 -22.42 10.29 13.47
C PHE A 297 -23.14 9.62 14.65
N HIS A 298 -22.97 8.30 14.81
CA HIS A 298 -23.52 7.54 15.92
C HIS A 298 -22.62 6.37 16.29
N GLN A 299 -22.52 6.02 17.57
CA GLN A 299 -21.68 4.89 18.03
C GLN A 299 -22.09 3.56 17.37
N SER A 300 -23.40 3.34 17.16
CA SER A 300 -23.91 2.15 16.49
C SER A 300 -23.42 1.99 15.05
N HIS A 301 -22.96 3.05 14.38
CA HIS A 301 -22.39 2.92 13.03
C HIS A 301 -21.11 2.09 13.04
N MET A 302 -20.30 2.17 14.10
CA MET A 302 -19.14 1.30 14.27
C MET A 302 -19.56 -0.16 14.49
N ASN A 303 -20.69 -0.39 15.13
CA ASN A 303 -21.25 -1.73 15.32
C ASN A 303 -21.78 -2.31 14.00
N ILE A 304 -22.42 -1.49 13.15
CA ILE A 304 -22.82 -1.88 11.79
C ILE A 304 -21.58 -2.29 10.98
N PHE A 305 -20.50 -1.51 11.05
CA PHE A 305 -19.24 -1.85 10.37
C PHE A 305 -18.71 -3.23 10.79
N LYS A 306 -18.65 -3.48 12.10
CA LYS A 306 -18.17 -4.76 12.65
C LYS A 306 -19.06 -5.94 12.26
N LYS A 307 -20.40 -5.79 12.34
CA LYS A 307 -21.38 -6.80 11.87
C LYS A 307 -21.13 -7.14 10.40
N GLY A 308 -20.92 -6.12 9.58
CA GLY A 308 -20.65 -6.25 8.16
C GLY A 308 -19.34 -6.98 7.81
N CYS A 309 -18.32 -6.92 8.65
CA CYS A 309 -17.06 -7.65 8.44
C CYS A 309 -17.18 -9.15 8.72
N GLN A 310 -18.05 -9.55 9.66
CA GLN A 310 -18.25 -10.95 10.03
C GLN A 310 -18.92 -11.76 8.92
N ASN A 311 -19.64 -11.10 8.01
CA ASN A 311 -20.34 -11.74 6.89
C ASN A 311 -19.44 -12.02 5.68
N VAL A 312 -18.21 -11.49 5.66
CA VAL A 312 -17.28 -11.55 4.50
C VAL A 312 -16.05 -12.44 4.78
N ALA A 313 -15.79 -12.75 6.06
CA ALA A 313 -14.71 -13.64 6.50
C ALA A 313 -15.11 -15.12 6.38
#